data_AF-A0A9P3H7Q7-F1
#
_entry.id   AF-A0A9P3H7Q7-F1
#
_cell.length_a   1.000
_cell.length_b   1.000
_cell.length_c   1.000
_cell.angle_alpha   90.00
_cell.angle_beta   90.00
_cell.angle_gamma   90.00
#
_symmetry.space_group_name_H-M   'P 1'
#
loop_
_entity.id
_entity.type
_entity.pdbx_description
1 polymer ?
#
loop_
_entity_poly.entity_id
_entity_poly.type
_entity_poly.pdbx_seq_one_letter_code
_entity_poly.pdbx_strand_id
1 'polypeptide(L)'
;MSWAFVDNKQSNWDQLFPSLEFAYNGAVNASTGYSLFFLNTGHSVCQATVVAVDSFLTEQATTLILAQDALQRAQDQQGEQAYKRRRDNISSKSMTNQVLLSAANITIPAHSTRPADKLRPQYIGPFILLEQHSPVTPPR
;
A
#
# COMPACT_ATOMS: atom_id res chain seq x y z
N MET A 1 12.31 13.06 -1.52
CA MET A 1 13.21 14.24 -1.65
C MET A 1 12.82 15.36 -0.65
N SER A 2 12.31 15.05 0.56
CA SER A 2 11.79 16.05 1.51
C SER A 2 12.83 16.60 2.49
N TRP A 3 13.90 15.85 2.76
CA TRP A 3 14.94 16.23 3.73
C TRP A 3 15.78 17.47 3.35
N ALA A 4 15.67 17.95 2.11
CA ALA A 4 16.46 19.09 1.62
C ALA A 4 15.87 20.46 2.01
N PHE A 5 14.58 20.54 2.38
CA PHE A 5 13.88 21.80 2.66
C PHE A 5 13.54 21.99 4.14
N VAL A 6 13.70 20.92 4.92
CA VAL A 6 13.53 20.94 6.37
C VAL A 6 14.72 21.68 6.97
N ASP A 7 14.45 22.60 7.90
CA ASP A 7 15.52 23.34 8.57
C ASP A 7 16.41 22.38 9.39
N ASN A 8 17.61 22.84 9.74
CA ASN A 8 18.57 21.98 10.45
C ASN A 8 18.04 21.48 11.81
N LYS A 9 17.06 22.19 12.39
CA LYS A 9 16.39 21.83 13.65
C LYS A 9 15.14 20.98 13.46
N GLN A 10 14.74 20.70 12.23
CA GLN A 10 13.53 19.93 11.87
C GLN A 10 12.24 20.45 12.52
N SER A 11 12.15 21.77 12.65
CA SER A 11 11.07 22.47 13.34
C SER A 11 9.99 23.00 12.41
N ASN A 12 10.25 23.05 11.10
CA ASN A 12 9.37 23.66 10.10
C ASN A 12 8.59 22.65 9.23
N TRP A 13 8.60 21.35 9.56
CA TRP A 13 7.97 20.32 8.73
C TRP A 13 6.45 20.55 8.54
N ASP A 14 5.79 21.01 9.60
CA ASP A 14 4.36 21.34 9.61
C ASP A 14 4.02 22.47 8.63
N GLN A 15 4.87 23.49 8.55
CA GLN A 15 4.72 24.62 7.61
C GLN A 15 4.95 24.21 6.16
N LEU A 16 5.75 23.17 5.92
CA LEU A 16 6.05 22.66 4.58
C LEU A 16 4.99 21.70 4.05
N PHE A 17 4.08 21.22 4.92
CA PHE A 17 3.09 20.22 4.54
C PHE A 17 2.22 20.63 3.33
N PRO A 18 1.67 21.86 3.26
CA PRO A 18 0.86 22.26 2.10
C PRO A 18 1.65 22.27 0.78
N SER A 19 2.91 22.71 0.82
CA SER A 19 3.78 22.71 -0.37
C SER A 19 4.14 21.30 -0.81
N LEU A 20 4.37 20.39 0.14
CA LEU A 20 4.66 18.99 -0.13
C LEU A 20 3.44 18.29 -0.73
N GLU A 21 2.25 18.50 -0.16
CA GLU A 21 1.00 17.96 -0.69
C GLU A 21 0.75 18.45 -2.12
N PHE A 22 0.93 19.75 -2.36
CA PHE A 22 0.77 20.34 -3.68
C PHE A 22 1.75 19.73 -4.70
N ALA A 23 3.03 19.62 -4.34
CA ALA A 23 4.04 19.02 -5.20
C ALA A 23 3.76 17.53 -5.46
N TYR A 24 3.35 16.78 -4.44
CA TYR A 24 3.05 15.35 -4.55
C TYR A 24 1.82 15.09 -5.41
N ASN A 25 0.72 15.79 -5.15
CA ASN A 25 -0.54 15.62 -5.89
C ASN A 25 -0.47 16.20 -7.31
N GLY A 26 0.41 17.19 -7.54
CA GLY A 26 0.65 17.79 -8.85
C GLY A 26 1.66 17.03 -9.71
N ALA A 27 2.52 16.19 -9.13
CA ALA A 27 3.47 15.37 -9.87
C ALA A 27 2.77 14.22 -10.59
N VAL A 28 3.29 13.86 -11.78
CA VAL A 28 2.84 12.68 -12.52
C VAL A 28 3.23 11.41 -11.78
N ASN A 29 2.25 10.56 -11.49
CA ASN A 29 2.48 9.27 -10.85
C ASN A 29 2.90 8.23 -11.91
N ALA A 30 3.98 7.49 -11.63
CA ALA A 30 4.54 6.53 -12.58
C ALA A 30 3.60 5.35 -12.92
N SER A 31 2.69 4.98 -12.01
CA SER A 31 1.75 3.87 -12.24
C SER A 31 0.53 4.29 -13.05
N THR A 32 0.03 5.52 -12.87
CA THR A 32 -1.17 6.00 -13.57
C THR A 32 -0.83 6.80 -14.82
N GLY A 33 0.38 7.38 -14.92
CA GLY A 33 0.76 8.29 -16.00
C GLY A 33 0.20 9.71 -15.87
N TYR A 34 -0.55 10.00 -14.80
CA TYR A 34 -1.21 11.29 -14.55
C TYR A 34 -0.93 11.80 -13.14
N SER A 35 -1.16 13.10 -12.91
CA SER A 35 -1.15 13.66 -11.56
C SER A 35 -2.48 13.41 -10.85
N LEU A 36 -2.47 13.36 -9.51
CA LEU A 36 -3.69 13.13 -8.73
C LEU A 36 -4.66 14.31 -8.87
N PHE A 37 -4.15 15.55 -8.94
CA PHE A 37 -5.01 16.71 -9.18
C PHE A 37 -5.74 16.63 -10.52
N PHE A 38 -5.06 16.15 -11.57
CA PHE A 38 -5.69 15.96 -12.87
C PHE A 38 -6.75 14.85 -12.84
N LEU A 39 -6.46 13.71 -12.21
CA LEU A 39 -7.45 12.63 -12.08
C LEU A 39 -8.67 13.03 -11.24
N ASN A 40 -8.49 13.86 -10.21
CA ASN A 40 -9.58 14.31 -9.34
C ASN A 40 -10.44 15.41 -9.97
N THR A 41 -9.82 16.38 -10.66
CA THR A 41 -10.51 17.60 -11.12
C THR A 41 -10.65 17.71 -12.63
N GLY A 42 -9.94 16.86 -13.39
CA GLY A 42 -9.84 16.94 -14.84
C GLY A 42 -8.95 18.09 -15.34
N HIS A 43 -8.43 18.94 -14.44
CA HIS A 43 -7.62 20.10 -14.79
C HIS A 43 -6.19 19.97 -14.26
N SER A 44 -5.25 20.48 -15.04
CA SER A 44 -3.87 20.64 -14.57
C SER A 44 -3.78 21.90 -13.70
N VAL A 45 -2.97 21.83 -12.65
CA VAL A 45 -2.91 22.86 -11.59
C VAL A 45 -2.63 24.28 -12.11
N CYS A 46 -1.93 24.39 -13.23
CA CYS A 46 -1.56 25.67 -13.85
C CYS A 46 -2.32 25.98 -15.15
N GLN A 47 -3.30 25.15 -15.54
CA GLN A 47 -4.06 25.30 -16.77
C GLN A 47 -5.55 25.00 -16.52
N ALA A 48 -6.33 26.07 -16.41
CA ALA A 48 -7.78 26.00 -16.50
C ALA A 48 -8.19 26.46 -17.91
N THR A 49 -8.21 25.53 -18.86
CA THR A 49 -8.78 25.78 -20.19
C THR A 49 -10.28 25.57 -20.12
N VAL A 50 -11.06 26.58 -20.50
CA VAL A 50 -12.52 26.45 -20.60
C VAL A 50 -12.84 25.73 -21.90
N VAL A 51 -13.29 24.48 -21.78
CA VAL A 51 -13.68 23.61 -22.90
C VAL A 51 -15.20 23.36 -22.80
N ALA A 52 -15.84 22.98 -23.91
CA ALA A 52 -17.24 22.56 -23.87
C ALA A 52 -17.43 21.37 -22.92
N VAL A 53 -18.50 21.42 -22.14
CA VAL A 53 -18.78 20.45 -21.06
C VAL A 53 -18.81 19.02 -21.59
N ASP A 54 -19.46 18.78 -22.72
CA ASP A 54 -19.61 17.43 -23.27
C ASP A 54 -18.26 16.82 -23.66
N SER A 55 -17.42 17.57 -24.37
CA SER A 55 -16.07 17.11 -24.73
C SER A 55 -15.19 16.86 -23.49
N PHE A 56 -15.31 17.72 -22.47
CA PHE A 56 -14.57 17.56 -21.22
C PHE A 56 -14.97 16.29 -20.48
N LEU A 57 -16.27 16.02 -20.33
CA LEU A 57 -16.76 14.82 -19.64
C LEU A 57 -16.32 13.55 -20.36
N THR A 58 -16.34 13.54 -21.70
CA THR A 58 -15.86 12.40 -22.47
C THR A 58 -14.37 12.16 -22.29
N GLU A 59 -13.56 13.23 -22.31
CA GLU A 59 -12.10 13.13 -22.15
C GLU A 59 -11.71 12.71 -20.73
N GLN A 60 -12.41 13.23 -19.72
CA GLN A 60 -12.17 12.87 -18.33
C GLN A 60 -12.54 11.40 -18.07
N ALA A 61 -13.67 10.92 -18.62
CA ALA A 61 -14.07 9.53 -18.50
C ALA A 61 -13.06 8.57 -19.16
N THR A 62 -12.58 8.88 -20.36
CA THR A 62 -11.57 8.05 -21.04
C THR A 62 -10.24 8.04 -20.29
N THR A 63 -9.81 9.20 -19.81
CA THR A 63 -8.60 9.34 -19.00
C THR A 63 -8.67 8.47 -17.74
N LEU A 64 -9.80 8.49 -17.02
CA LEU A 64 -9.96 7.69 -15.81
C LEU A 64 -9.88 6.18 -16.10
N ILE A 65 -10.49 5.72 -17.19
CA ILE A 65 -10.41 4.31 -17.61
C ILE A 65 -8.95 3.93 -17.92
N LEU A 66 -8.23 4.77 -18.68
CA LEU A 66 -6.82 4.53 -19.00
C LEU A 66 -5.93 4.52 -17.75
N ALA A 67 -6.17 5.44 -16.82
CA ALA A 67 -5.43 5.51 -15.57
C ALA A 67 -5.67 4.28 -14.69
N GLN A 68 -6.92 3.79 -14.64
CA GLN A 68 -7.27 2.56 -13.91
C GLN A 68 -6.61 1.33 -14.53
N ASP A 69 -6.65 1.19 -15.86
CA ASP A 69 -5.97 0.08 -16.55
C ASP A 69 -4.44 0.11 -16.34
N ALA A 70 -3.83 1.30 -16.46
CA ALA A 70 -2.40 1.48 -16.20
C ALA A 70 -2.05 1.11 -14.75
N LEU A 71 -2.89 1.51 -13.79
CA LEU A 71 -2.71 1.18 -12.38
C LEU A 71 -2.81 -0.33 -12.14
N GLN A 72 -3.79 -1.01 -12.75
CA GLN A 72 -3.94 -2.45 -12.65
C GLN A 72 -2.69 -3.16 -13.18
N ARG A 73 -2.23 -2.81 -14.38
CA ARG A 73 -1.00 -3.37 -14.97
C ARG A 73 0.23 -3.12 -14.09
N ALA A 74 0.35 -1.92 -13.52
CA ALA A 74 1.44 -1.61 -12.60
C ALA A 74 1.38 -2.46 -11.32
N GLN A 75 0.18 -2.68 -10.76
CA GLN A 75 -0.02 -3.56 -9.61
C GLN A 75 0.35 -5.01 -9.93
N ASP A 76 -0.07 -5.53 -11.08
CA ASP A 76 0.24 -6.89 -11.52
C ASP A 76 1.76 -7.07 -11.66
N GLN A 77 2.44 -6.14 -12.35
CA GLN A 77 3.89 -6.16 -12.49
C GLN A 77 4.62 -6.06 -11.15
N GLN A 78 4.19 -5.16 -10.27
CA GLN A 78 4.77 -5.03 -8.92
C GLN A 78 4.59 -6.31 -8.11
N GLY A 79 3.42 -6.94 -8.24
CA GLY A 79 3.12 -8.26 -7.68
C GLY A 79 4.13 -9.29 -8.17
N GLU A 80 4.27 -9.46 -9.49
CA GLU A 80 5.23 -10.40 -10.08
C GLU A 80 6.67 -10.18 -9.60
N GLN A 81 7.15 -8.93 -9.57
CA GLN A 81 8.51 -8.64 -9.12
C GLN A 81 8.70 -8.91 -7.61
N ALA A 82 7.68 -8.62 -6.80
CA ALA A 82 7.68 -8.98 -5.39
C ALA A 82 7.73 -10.51 -5.21
N TYR A 83 7.01 -11.27 -6.04
CA TYR A 83 7.04 -12.73 -6.01
C TYR A 83 8.39 -13.33 -6.39
N LYS A 84 9.10 -12.77 -7.37
CA LYS A 84 10.45 -13.24 -7.74
C LYS A 84 11.45 -13.21 -6.59
N ARG A 85 11.23 -12.32 -5.61
CA ARG A 85 12.11 -12.17 -4.43
C ARG A 85 11.69 -13.04 -3.25
N ARG A 86 10.55 -13.74 -3.32
CA ARG A 86 10.10 -14.63 -2.25
C ARG A 86 10.80 -15.99 -2.36
N ARG A 87 11.19 -16.55 -1.21
CA ARG A 87 11.64 -17.95 -1.12
C ARG A 87 10.47 -18.88 -1.38
N ASP A 88 10.71 -19.95 -2.14
CA ASP A 88 9.75 -21.03 -2.44
C ASP A 88 9.29 -21.85 -1.21
N ASN A 89 9.61 -21.42 0.01
CA ASN A 89 9.19 -22.07 1.26
C ASN A 89 7.72 -21.83 1.62
N ILE A 90 6.87 -21.51 0.64
CA ILE A 90 5.43 -21.60 0.79
C ILE A 90 5.08 -23.07 0.53
N SER A 91 5.49 -23.96 1.43
CA SER A 91 4.89 -25.29 1.46
C SER A 91 3.39 -25.08 1.57
N SER A 92 2.64 -25.64 0.63
CA SER A 92 1.18 -25.66 0.70
C SER A 92 0.76 -25.95 2.14
N LYS A 93 0.07 -24.98 2.73
CA LYS A 93 -0.46 -25.08 4.09
C LYS A 93 -1.62 -26.08 4.03
N SER A 94 -1.28 -27.37 3.94
CA SER A 94 -2.24 -28.47 4.01
C SER A 94 -2.99 -28.36 5.35
N MET A 95 -4.29 -28.64 5.37
CA MET A 95 -5.10 -28.67 6.60
C MET A 95 -4.52 -29.59 7.69
N THR A 96 -3.66 -30.53 7.30
CA THR A 96 -2.95 -31.44 8.20
C THR A 96 -1.61 -30.91 8.75
N ASN A 97 -1.10 -29.80 8.25
CA ASN A 97 0.18 -29.23 8.71
C ASN A 97 0.00 -28.48 10.02
N GLN A 98 0.85 -28.80 11.00
CA GLN A 98 0.94 -28.08 12.25
C GLN A 98 1.71 -26.77 12.05
N VAL A 99 1.14 -25.67 12.54
CA VAL A 99 1.72 -24.32 12.43
C VAL A 99 1.86 -23.72 13.82
N LEU A 100 2.96 -22.99 14.01
CA LEU A 100 3.18 -22.16 15.19
C LEU A 100 2.67 -20.74 14.91
N LEU A 101 1.88 -20.19 15.82
CA LEU A 101 1.34 -18.83 15.72
C LEU A 101 2.23 -17.87 16.51
N SER A 102 2.54 -16.71 15.96
CA SER A 102 3.33 -15.69 16.66
C SER A 102 2.59 -15.17 17.90
N ALA A 103 3.27 -15.12 19.03
CA ALA A 103 2.73 -14.66 20.31
C ALA A 103 2.85 -13.13 20.52
N ALA A 104 3.29 -12.37 19.51
CA ALA A 104 3.61 -10.95 19.65
C ALA A 104 2.43 -10.11 20.19
N ASN A 105 1.21 -10.41 19.74
CA ASN A 105 0.00 -9.67 20.10
C ASN A 105 -1.06 -10.56 20.79
N ILE A 106 -0.64 -11.67 21.39
CA ILE A 106 -1.55 -12.64 22.02
C ILE A 106 -1.24 -12.72 23.50
N THR A 107 -2.19 -12.31 24.35
CA THR A 107 -2.08 -12.46 25.80
C THR A 107 -2.65 -13.80 26.21
N ILE A 108 -1.76 -14.75 26.50
CA ILE A 108 -2.15 -16.05 27.05
C ILE A 108 -2.50 -15.85 28.53
N PRO A 109 -3.60 -16.43 29.05
CA PRO A 109 -3.96 -16.33 30.47
C PRO A 109 -2.81 -16.68 31.42
N ALA A 110 -1.99 -17.67 31.06
CA ALA A 110 -0.80 -18.08 31.81
C ALA A 110 0.29 -17.00 31.95
N HIS A 111 0.27 -15.97 31.11
CA HIS A 111 1.23 -14.85 31.12
C HIS A 111 0.57 -13.50 31.42
N SER A 112 -0.75 -13.47 31.62
CA SER A 112 -1.53 -12.24 31.84
C SER A 112 -1.13 -11.51 33.13
N THR A 113 -0.76 -12.24 34.17
CA THR A 113 -0.34 -11.69 35.47
C THR A 113 1.14 -11.30 35.52
N ARG A 114 1.88 -11.50 34.43
CA ARG A 114 3.32 -11.31 34.41
C ARG A 114 3.67 -9.84 34.15
N PRO A 115 4.59 -9.23 34.92
CA PRO A 115 4.90 -7.81 34.80
C PRO A 115 5.73 -7.43 33.55
N ALA A 116 6.30 -8.40 32.83
CA ALA A 116 7.14 -8.14 31.65
C ALA A 116 7.10 -9.29 30.63
N ASP A 117 7.25 -8.92 29.36
CA ASP A 117 7.19 -9.84 28.22
C ASP A 117 8.51 -10.56 27.92
N LYS A 118 9.58 -10.22 28.63
CA LYS A 118 10.90 -10.85 28.44
C LYS A 118 10.84 -12.34 28.76
N LEU A 119 11.46 -13.18 27.93
CA LEU A 119 11.46 -14.65 28.07
C LEU A 119 10.08 -15.30 27.90
N ARG A 120 9.08 -14.61 27.33
CA ARG A 120 7.87 -15.29 26.84
C ARG A 120 8.22 -16.04 25.55
N PRO A 121 7.55 -17.18 25.27
CA PRO A 121 7.72 -17.87 24.00
C PRO A 121 7.32 -16.95 22.85
N GLN A 122 8.14 -16.89 21.80
CA GLN A 122 7.86 -16.08 20.61
C GLN A 122 6.71 -16.65 19.78
N TYR A 123 6.48 -17.96 19.89
CA TYR A 123 5.43 -18.67 19.17
C TYR A 123 4.64 -19.59 20.12
N ILE A 124 3.37 -19.80 19.80
CA ILE A 124 2.43 -20.66 20.51
C ILE A 124 1.88 -21.74 19.56
N GLY A 125 1.38 -22.85 20.10
CA GLY A 125 0.95 -23.99 19.32
C GLY A 125 2.00 -25.10 19.28
N PRO A 126 1.65 -26.28 18.73
CA PRO A 126 1.16 -26.42 17.36
C PRO A 126 -0.37 -26.31 17.19
N PHE A 127 -0.80 -25.63 16.13
CA PHE A 127 -2.20 -25.56 15.70
C PHE A 127 -2.38 -26.24 14.35
N ILE A 128 -3.54 -26.86 14.14
CA ILE A 128 -3.96 -27.37 12.83
C ILE A 128 -4.70 -26.27 12.07
N LEU A 129 -4.59 -26.29 10.74
CA LEU A 129 -5.29 -25.36 9.86
C LEU A 129 -6.65 -25.94 9.50
N LEU A 130 -7.73 -25.25 9.85
CA LEU A 130 -9.10 -25.69 9.54
C LEU A 130 -9.53 -25.23 8.15
N GLU A 131 -9.33 -23.95 7.85
CA GLU A 131 -9.73 -23.33 6.60
C GLU A 131 -8.74 -22.23 6.22
N GLN A 132 -8.53 -22.03 4.92
CA GLN A 132 -7.79 -20.91 4.37
C GLN A 132 -8.73 -20.03 3.53
N HIS A 133 -9.16 -18.90 4.09
CA HIS A 133 -10.14 -18.01 3.43
C HIS A 133 -9.62 -17.31 2.17
N SER A 134 -8.32 -17.06 2.11
CA SER A 134 -7.67 -16.60 0.89
C SER A 134 -6.23 -17.07 0.89
N PRO A 135 -5.66 -17.32 -0.29
CA PRO A 135 -4.23 -17.40 -0.36
C PRO A 135 -3.69 -15.99 -0.07
N VAL A 136 -2.81 -15.89 0.93
CA VAL A 136 -2.02 -14.66 1.20
C VAL A 136 -1.12 -14.30 0.00
N THR A 137 -1.14 -15.16 -1.02
CA THR A 137 -0.47 -15.09 -2.31
C THR A 137 -1.53 -15.36 -3.39
N PRO A 138 -2.04 -14.38 -4.16
CA PRO A 138 -2.82 -14.66 -5.37
C PRO A 138 -2.10 -15.66 -6.29
N PRO A 139 -2.85 -16.51 -7.03
CA PRO A 139 -2.26 -17.48 -7.95
C PRO A 139 -1.41 -16.77 -9.01
N ARG A 140 -0.36 -17.47 -9.48
CA ARG A 140 0.46 -17.05 -10.63
C ARG A 140 -0.38 -16.96 -11.90
#